data_AF-A0A252E5X6-F1
#
_entry.id   AF-A0A252E5X6-F1
#
_cell.length_a   1.000
_cell.length_b   1.000
_cell.length_c   1.000
_cell.angle_alpha   90.00
_cell.angle_beta   90.00
_cell.angle_gamma   90.00
#
_symmetry.space_group_name_H-M   'P 1'
#
loop_
_entity.id
_entity.type
_entity.pdbx_description
1 polymer ?
#
loop_
_entity_poly.entity_id
_entity_poly.type
_entity_poly.pdbx_seq_one_letter_code
_entity_poly.pdbx_strand_id
1 'polypeptide(L)' 'MLYKSNQELPLEIRTRFSEAYQDLYRAAFNSAVHWYGEATKAHQVALSAVKMQSAMDKNALV' A
#
# COMPACT_ATOMS: atom_id res chain seq x y z
N MET A 1 -5.10 -12.42 7.06
CA MET A 1 -5.34 -11.24 7.92
C MET A 1 -5.43 -10.02 7.02
N LEU A 2 -6.52 -9.24 7.11
CA LEU A 2 -6.72 -8.00 6.35
C LEU A 2 -6.45 -6.82 7.30
N TYR A 3 -5.84 -5.76 6.78
CA TYR A 3 -5.57 -4.56 7.58
C TYR A 3 -6.84 -3.73 7.73
N LYS A 4 -7.31 -3.52 8.97
CA LYS A 4 -8.48 -2.68 9.25
C LYS A 4 -8.09 -1.21 9.39
N SER A 5 -6.90 -0.93 9.89
CA SER A 5 -6.42 0.45 10.10
C SER A 5 -4.96 0.60 9.70
N ASN A 6 -4.58 1.83 9.37
CA ASN A 6 -3.19 2.17 9.02
C ASN A 6 -2.22 1.88 10.18
N GLN A 7 -2.71 1.80 11.42
CA GLN A 7 -1.92 1.39 12.59
C GLN A 7 -1.50 -0.08 12.59
N GLU A 8 -2.23 -0.96 11.90
CA GLU A 8 -1.91 -2.39 11.78
C GLU A 8 -0.87 -2.66 10.69
N LEU A 9 -0.57 -1.67 9.85
CA LEU A 9 0.47 -1.79 8.83
C LEU A 9 1.84 -1.98 9.48
N PRO A 10 2.77 -2.67 8.79
CA PRO A 10 4.14 -2.84 9.27
C PRO A 10 4.77 -1.49 9.58
N LEU A 11 5.57 -1.43 10.65
CA LEU A 11 6.20 -0.18 11.11
C LEU A 11 6.94 0.52 9.97
N GLU A 12 7.63 -0.23 9.13
CA GLU A 12 8.34 0.29 7.95
C GLU A 12 7.41 1.05 7.00
N ILE A 13 6.19 0.56 6.74
CA ILE A 13 5.21 1.22 5.87
C ILE A 13 4.69 2.49 6.54
N ARG A 14 4.46 2.44 7.86
CA ARG A 14 3.96 3.58 8.64
C ARG A 14 4.96 4.72 8.75
N THR A 15 6.26 4.43 8.86
CA THR A 15 7.30 5.47 8.92
C THR A 15 7.74 5.94 7.54
N ARG A 16 7.64 5.10 6.50
CA ARG A 16 8.09 5.43 5.15
C ARG A 16 7.09 6.22 4.32
N PHE A 17 5.79 6.07 4.59
CA PHE A 17 4.73 6.62 3.76
C PHE A 17 3.83 7.57 4.54
N SER A 18 3.39 8.66 3.91
CA SER A 18 2.34 9.54 4.45
C SER A 18 0.99 8.82 4.54
N GLU A 19 0.05 9.35 5.34
CA GLU A 19 -1.27 8.72 5.57
C GLU A 19 -2.01 8.36 4.27
N ALA A 20 -1.97 9.21 3.24
CA ALA A 20 -2.60 8.93 1.95
C ALA A 20 -2.03 7.67 1.26
N TYR A 21 -0.69 7.51 1.30
CA TYR A 21 -0.02 6.34 0.75
C TYR A 21 -0.22 5.09 1.61
N GLN A 22 -0.36 5.24 2.93
CA GLN A 22 -0.73 4.14 3.82
C GLN A 22 -2.14 3.64 3.52
N ASP A 23 -3.08 4.55 3.26
CA ASP A 23 -4.46 4.17 2.92
C ASP A 23 -4.53 3.44 1.58
N LEU A 24 -3.81 3.95 0.57
CA LEU A 24 -3.64 3.27 -0.71
C LEU A 24 -3.02 1.89 -0.55
N TYR A 25 -1.95 1.78 0.25
CA TYR A 25 -1.30 0.51 0.55
C TYR A 25 -2.29 -0.48 1.17
N ARG A 26 -3.06 -0.03 2.17
CA ARG A 26 -4.05 -0.84 2.87
C ARG A 26 -5.13 -1.34 1.91
N ALA A 27 -5.69 -0.46 1.08
CA ALA A 27 -6.71 -0.82 0.10
C ALA A 27 -6.18 -1.83 -0.92
N ALA A 28 -5.02 -1.57 -1.51
CA ALA A 28 -4.39 -2.45 -2.49
C ALA A 28 -4.02 -3.81 -1.88
N PHE A 29 -3.51 -3.83 -0.64
CA PHE A 29 -3.20 -5.06 0.08
C PHE A 29 -4.47 -5.89 0.33
N ASN A 30 -5.53 -5.26 0.85
CA ASN A 30 -6.77 -5.97 1.15
C ASN A 30 -7.41 -6.56 -0.11
N SER A 31 -7.41 -5.81 -1.22
CA SER A 31 -7.84 -6.34 -2.52
C SER A 31 -6.94 -7.49 -2.98
N ALA A 32 -5.63 -7.34 -2.91
CA ALA A 32 -4.71 -8.39 -3.36
C ALA A 32 -4.78 -9.65 -2.50
N VAL A 33 -4.97 -9.55 -1.18
CA VAL A 33 -5.23 -10.71 -0.32
C VAL A 33 -6.52 -11.42 -0.72
N HIS A 34 -7.57 -10.67 -1.06
CA HIS A 34 -8.84 -11.25 -1.51
C HIS A 34 -8.70 -12.04 -2.82
N TRP A 35 -7.91 -11.54 -3.77
CA TRP A 35 -7.74 -12.18 -5.08
C TRP A 35 -6.68 -13.29 -5.09
N TYR A 36 -5.55 -13.08 -4.43
CA TYR A 36 -4.40 -13.99 -4.51
C TYR A 36 -4.32 -14.96 -3.34
N GLY A 37 -4.98 -14.70 -2.22
CA GLY A 37 -4.89 -15.52 -1.00
C GLY A 37 -3.52 -15.52 -0.30
N GLU A 38 -2.51 -14.89 -0.91
CA GLU A 38 -1.12 -14.87 -0.42
C GLU A 38 -0.72 -13.47 0.05
N ALA A 39 -0.37 -13.36 1.34
CA ALA A 39 0.06 -12.10 1.95
C ALA A 39 1.34 -11.53 1.28
N THR A 40 2.29 -12.38 0.90
CA THR A 40 3.55 -11.96 0.26
C THR A 40 3.30 -11.26 -1.07
N LYS A 41 2.43 -11.83 -1.93
CA LYS A 41 2.02 -11.18 -3.18
C LYS A 41 1.24 -9.91 -2.92
N ALA A 42 0.34 -9.92 -1.92
CA ALA A 42 -0.43 -8.74 -1.57
C ALA A 42 0.46 -7.56 -1.14
N HIS A 43 1.54 -7.82 -0.41
CA HIS A 43 2.54 -6.81 -0.08
C HIS A 43 3.24 -6.25 -1.32
N GLN A 44 3.63 -7.10 -2.28
CA GLN A 44 4.26 -6.65 -3.53
C GLN A 44 3.32 -5.79 -4.39
N VAL A 45 2.05 -6.18 -4.48
CA VAL A 45 1.03 -5.42 -5.21
C VAL A 45 0.79 -4.07 -4.54
N ALA A 46 0.64 -4.05 -3.22
CA ALA A 46 0.46 -2.81 -2.46
C ALA A 46 1.65 -1.85 -2.59
N LEU A 47 2.89 -2.37 -2.51
CA LEU A 47 4.11 -1.57 -2.72
C LEU A 47 4.17 -1.01 -4.14
N SER A 48 3.80 -1.81 -5.14
CA SER A 48 3.75 -1.36 -6.53
C SER A 48 2.74 -0.25 -6.73
N ALA A 49 1.54 -0.37 -6.15
CA ALA A 49 0.50 0.66 -6.20
C ALA A 49 0.99 1.98 -5.60
N VAL A 50 1.61 1.94 -4.41
CA VAL A 50 2.19 3.13 -3.77
C VAL A 50 3.30 3.74 -4.61
N LYS A 51 4.18 2.92 -5.19
CA LYS A 51 5.27 3.39 -6.06
C LYS A 51 4.76 4.06 -7.32
N MET A 52 3.72 3.50 -7.95
CA MET A 52 3.07 4.09 -9.12
C MET A 52 2.43 5.43 -8.77
N GLN A 53 1.67 5.50 -7.67
CA GLN A 53 1.06 6.74 -7.22
C GLN A 53 2.11 7.81 -6.89
N SER A 54 3.21 7.42 -6.25
CA SER A 54 4.32 8.33 -5.93
C SER A 54 5.03 8.85 -7.18
N ALA A 55 5.16 8.01 -8.22
CA ALA A 55 5.74 8.43 -9.49
C ALA A 55 4.80 9.39 -10.25
N MET A 56 3.50 9.11 -10.24
CA MET A 56 2.48 9.98 -10.83
C MET A 56 2.41 11.34 -10.14
N ASP A 57 2.46 11.36 -8.80
CA ASP A 57 2.47 12.60 -8.00
C ASP A 57 3.70 13.45 -8.34
N LYS A 58 4.89 12.84 -8.38
CA LYS A 58 6.12 13.52 -8.82
C LYS A 58 6.05 14.06 -10.24
N ASN A 59 5.36 13.38 -11.15
CA ASN A 59 5.20 13.79 -12.54
C ASN A 59 4.03 14.75 -12.76
N ALA A 60 3.15 14.97 -11.77
CA ALA A 60 2.08 15.96 -11.82
C ALA A 60 2.55 17.35 -11.34
N LEU A 61 3.72 17.41 -10.69
CA LEU A 61 4.33 18.62 -10.16
C LEU A 61 5.40 19.24 -11.10
N VAL A 62 5.56 18.71 -12.32
CA VAL A 62 6.50 19.21 -13.36
C VAL A 62 5.78 19.97 -14.46
#